data_AF-A0A059A811-F1
#
_entry.id   AF-A0A059A811-F1
#
_cell.length_a   1.000
_cell.length_b   1.000
_cell.length_c   1.000
_cell.angle_alpha   90.00
_cell.angle_beta   90.00
_cell.angle_gamma   90.00
#
_symmetry.space_group_name_H-M   'P 1'
#
loop_
_entity.id
_entity.type
_entity.pdbx_description
1 polymer ?
#
loop_
_entity_poly.entity_id
_entity_poly.type
_entity_poly.pdbx_seq_one_letter_code
_entity_poly.pdbx_strand_id
1 'polypeptide(L)'
;MEPGPEPPDLLDRQISLLPPVILDATPPGVNFGDVKADIPLNSTFRRGDLVSVTFWSACPRNDLMTEGTFALVEFLQDQKAWIPAYDDDDFCLRFIWSRPVKLSPRSHATIEWRVPTSVVPGVYRIRHFGAAKSLFGNIQHFAGSSTAFVVA
;
A
#
# COMPACT_ATOMS: atom_id res chain seq x y z
N MET A 1 -29.79 -33.73 -28.62
CA MET A 1 -28.37 -33.33 -28.68
C MET A 1 -27.70 -34.04 -27.52
N GLU A 2 -26.69 -34.86 -27.80
CA GLU A 2 -25.94 -35.56 -26.74
C GLU A 2 -25.17 -34.53 -25.89
N PRO A 3 -25.08 -34.71 -24.56
CA PRO A 3 -24.20 -33.90 -23.72
C PRO A 3 -22.75 -34.01 -24.21
N GLY A 4 -22.01 -32.90 -24.18
CA GLY A 4 -20.57 -32.93 -24.40
C GLY A 4 -19.84 -33.72 -23.31
N PRO A 5 -18.59 -34.14 -23.56
CA PRO A 5 -17.78 -34.80 -22.56
C PRO A 5 -17.54 -33.88 -21.36
N GLU A 6 -17.42 -34.49 -20.17
CA GLU A 6 -17.08 -33.77 -18.96
C GLU A 6 -15.65 -33.18 -19.07
N PRO A 7 -15.44 -31.90 -18.70
CA PRO A 7 -14.11 -31.32 -18.74
C PRO A 7 -13.20 -32.01 -17.71
N PRO A 8 -11.90 -32.23 -18.03
CA PRO A 8 -10.98 -32.85 -17.10
C PRO A 8 -10.66 -31.92 -15.92
N ASP A 9 -10.51 -32.50 -14.73
CA ASP A 9 -9.94 -31.80 -13.57
C ASP A 9 -8.40 -31.78 -13.67
N LEU A 10 -7.82 -30.59 -13.57
CA LEU A 10 -6.38 -30.33 -13.71
C LEU A 10 -5.75 -29.70 -12.46
N LEU A 11 -6.46 -29.64 -11.32
CA LEU A 11 -5.96 -28.97 -10.10
C LEU A 11 -4.60 -29.53 -9.62
N ASP A 12 -4.39 -30.84 -9.64
CA ASP A 12 -3.14 -31.49 -9.21
C ASP A 12 -2.00 -31.45 -10.25
N ARG A 13 -2.24 -30.85 -11.42
CA ARG A 13 -1.26 -30.79 -12.53
C ARG A 13 -0.66 -29.40 -12.74
N GLN A 14 -0.80 -28.51 -11.76
CA GLN A 14 -0.30 -27.14 -11.84
C GLN A 14 1.19 -27.07 -11.46
N ILE A 15 1.98 -26.41 -12.30
CA ILE A 15 3.40 -26.14 -12.05
C ILE A 15 3.58 -24.64 -11.83
N SER A 16 4.20 -24.23 -10.72
CA SER A 16 4.54 -22.83 -10.45
C SER A 16 6.05 -22.62 -10.44
N LEU A 17 6.52 -21.69 -11.26
CA LEU A 17 7.92 -21.25 -11.31
C LEU A 17 8.12 -19.89 -10.61
N LEU A 18 7.08 -19.37 -9.96
CA LEU A 18 7.12 -18.11 -9.23
C LEU A 18 7.66 -18.36 -7.80
N PRO A 19 8.82 -17.78 -7.42
CA PRO A 19 9.34 -17.99 -6.08
C PRO A 19 8.40 -17.47 -4.98
N PRO A 20 8.31 -18.16 -3.84
CA PRO A 20 7.53 -17.68 -2.70
C PRO A 20 8.15 -16.39 -2.12
N VAL A 21 7.40 -15.72 -1.25
CA VAL A 21 8.00 -14.71 -0.36
C VAL A 21 8.78 -15.46 0.72
N ILE A 22 10.09 -15.22 0.76
CA ILE A 22 10.99 -15.89 1.72
C ILE A 22 10.97 -15.14 3.06
N LEU A 23 11.25 -13.84 3.01
CA LEU A 23 11.45 -12.95 4.15
C LEU A 23 11.27 -11.50 3.67
N ASP A 24 10.73 -10.65 4.55
CA ASP A 24 10.82 -9.20 4.44
C ASP A 24 11.74 -8.63 5.53
N ALA A 25 12.49 -7.58 5.20
CA ALA A 25 13.36 -6.89 6.14
C ALA A 25 13.41 -5.39 5.88
N THR A 26 13.75 -4.63 6.92
CA THR A 26 14.06 -3.20 6.88
C THR A 26 15.54 -2.96 7.19
N PRO A 27 16.08 -1.74 6.98
CA PRO A 27 17.37 -1.36 7.53
C PRO A 27 17.38 -1.40 9.07
N PRO A 28 18.55 -1.51 9.72
CA PRO A 28 18.66 -1.39 11.17
C PRO A 28 18.06 -0.08 11.68
N GLY A 29 17.25 -0.16 12.74
CA GLY A 29 16.61 1.01 13.35
C GLY A 29 15.37 1.53 12.62
N VAL A 30 14.90 0.83 11.58
CA VAL A 30 13.70 1.17 10.80
C VAL A 30 12.66 0.08 10.98
N ASN A 31 11.41 0.46 11.21
CA ASN A 31 10.27 -0.44 11.28
C ASN A 31 9.50 -0.47 9.95
N PHE A 32 8.74 -1.54 9.72
CA PHE A 32 7.76 -1.53 8.63
C PHE A 32 6.69 -0.47 8.89
N GLY A 33 6.33 0.28 7.85
CA GLY A 33 5.46 1.43 7.96
C GLY A 33 6.18 2.76 8.23
N ASP A 34 7.49 2.75 8.52
CA ASP A 34 8.25 3.99 8.62
C ASP A 34 8.36 4.69 7.26
N VAL A 35 8.30 6.02 7.26
CA VAL A 35 8.42 6.82 6.04
C VAL A 35 9.88 6.85 5.57
N LYS A 36 10.11 6.42 4.32
CA LYS A 36 11.40 6.51 3.63
C LYS A 36 11.59 7.83 2.91
N ALA A 37 10.52 8.36 2.30
CA ALA A 37 10.50 9.67 1.66
C ALA A 37 9.14 10.30 1.94
N ASP A 38 9.16 11.41 2.68
CA ASP A 38 7.97 12.12 3.12
C ASP A 38 7.68 13.33 2.24
N ILE A 39 6.51 13.94 2.48
CA ILE A 39 6.09 15.20 1.90
C ILE A 39 6.95 16.35 2.48
N PRO A 40 7.33 17.36 1.68
CA PRO A 40 8.06 18.52 2.19
C PRO A 40 7.25 19.25 3.28
N LEU A 41 7.94 19.70 4.34
CA LEU A 41 7.30 20.47 5.41
C LEU A 41 6.64 21.74 4.87
N ASN A 42 5.48 22.09 5.44
CA ASN A 42 4.67 23.25 5.05
C ASN A 42 4.16 23.22 3.59
N SER A 43 4.05 22.03 2.98
CA SER A 43 3.45 21.89 1.66
C SER A 43 1.94 22.19 1.69
N THR A 44 1.50 22.97 0.71
CA THR A 44 0.08 23.15 0.39
C THR A 44 -0.13 22.66 -1.04
N PHE A 45 -0.96 21.63 -1.18
CA PHE A 45 -1.35 21.06 -2.46
C PHE A 45 -2.66 21.65 -2.94
N ARG A 46 -2.89 21.58 -4.24
CA ARG A 46 -4.09 22.02 -4.92
C ARG A 46 -4.71 20.86 -5.69
N ARG A 47 -5.95 21.05 -6.11
CA ARG A 47 -6.63 20.16 -7.06
C ARG A 47 -5.73 19.87 -8.26
N GLY A 48 -5.57 18.59 -8.59
CA GLY A 48 -4.73 18.13 -9.68
C GLY A 48 -3.25 17.98 -9.33
N ASP A 49 -2.78 18.40 -8.16
CA ASP A 49 -1.42 18.10 -7.74
C ASP A 49 -1.23 16.61 -7.44
N LEU A 50 0.03 16.16 -7.43
CA LEU A 50 0.40 14.81 -7.05
C LEU A 50 1.08 14.84 -5.69
N VAL A 51 0.46 14.19 -4.71
CA VAL A 51 1.07 13.88 -3.42
C VAL A 51 1.73 12.51 -3.54
N SER A 52 2.98 12.38 -3.11
CA SER A 52 3.72 11.11 -3.16
C SER A 52 4.46 10.89 -1.85
N VAL A 53 4.25 9.73 -1.22
CA VAL A 53 4.94 9.30 0.00
C VAL A 53 5.46 7.89 -0.21
N THR A 54 6.68 7.60 0.22
CA THR A 54 7.25 6.26 0.17
C THR A 54 7.51 5.73 1.57
N PHE A 55 7.03 4.52 1.85
CA PHE A 55 7.19 3.81 3.11
C PHE A 55 8.16 2.63 2.95
N TRP A 56 8.87 2.28 4.02
CA TRP A 56 9.47 0.96 4.16
C TRP A 56 8.35 -0.07 4.32
N SER A 57 8.32 -1.07 3.43
CA SER A 57 7.20 -1.99 3.31
C SER A 57 7.67 -3.42 3.04
N ALA A 58 6.70 -4.32 2.89
CA ALA A 58 6.86 -5.75 2.67
C ALA A 58 6.18 -6.18 1.37
N CYS A 59 6.40 -7.43 0.94
CA CYS A 59 5.77 -7.97 -0.26
C CYS A 59 4.24 -8.06 -0.10
N PRO A 60 3.42 -7.45 -0.99
CA PRO A 60 1.96 -7.52 -0.91
C PRO A 60 1.40 -8.92 -1.18
N ARG A 61 2.25 -9.90 -1.51
CA ARG A 61 1.83 -11.31 -1.61
C ARG A 61 1.72 -12.01 -0.25
N ASN A 62 2.16 -11.38 0.84
CA ASN A 62 1.99 -11.95 2.18
C ASN A 62 0.52 -11.95 2.63
N ASP A 63 -0.21 -10.89 2.28
CA ASP A 63 -1.65 -10.75 2.51
C ASP A 63 -2.21 -9.89 1.39
N LEU A 64 -3.28 -10.36 0.76
CA LEU A 64 -3.94 -9.65 -0.35
C LEU A 64 -4.77 -8.46 0.15
N MET A 65 -4.98 -8.34 1.47
CA MET A 65 -5.84 -7.34 2.08
C MET A 65 -7.25 -7.35 1.47
N THR A 66 -7.80 -8.53 1.19
CA THR A 66 -9.14 -8.67 0.60
C THR A 66 -10.20 -8.05 1.53
N GLU A 67 -11.08 -7.21 0.98
CA GLU A 67 -12.02 -6.34 1.73
C GLU A 67 -11.33 -5.37 2.72
N GLY A 68 -10.02 -5.16 2.56
CA GLY A 68 -9.22 -4.16 3.25
C GLY A 68 -8.57 -3.20 2.25
N THR A 69 -7.47 -2.57 2.64
CA THR A 69 -6.75 -1.62 1.80
C THR A 69 -5.26 -1.59 2.11
N PHE A 70 -4.42 -1.35 1.11
CA PHE A 70 -3.00 -1.05 1.30
C PHE A 70 -2.74 0.43 1.60
N ALA A 71 -3.67 1.33 1.29
CA ALA A 71 -3.45 2.76 1.42
C ALA A 71 -4.73 3.55 1.62
N LEU A 72 -4.70 4.50 2.55
CA LEU A 72 -5.74 5.50 2.72
C LEU A 72 -5.16 6.90 2.54
N VAL A 73 -5.97 7.77 1.98
CA VAL A 73 -5.88 9.21 2.22
C VAL A 73 -6.89 9.53 3.32
N GLU A 74 -6.40 9.99 4.46
CA GLU A 74 -7.24 10.34 5.60
C GLU A 74 -7.39 11.85 5.71
N PHE A 75 -8.60 12.31 6.00
CA PHE A 75 -8.94 13.71 6.26
C PHE A 75 -9.06 13.96 7.77
N LEU A 76 -8.53 15.09 8.23
CA LEU A 76 -8.65 15.50 9.64
C LEU A 76 -9.98 16.23 9.88
N GLN A 77 -10.99 15.48 10.29
CA GLN A 77 -12.30 16.01 10.67
C GLN A 77 -12.27 16.64 12.06
N ASP A 78 -12.90 17.81 12.19
CA ASP A 78 -13.06 18.57 13.44
C ASP A 78 -11.76 18.78 14.24
N GLN A 79 -10.62 18.79 13.53
CA GLN A 79 -9.27 18.90 14.10
C GLN A 79 -8.91 17.81 15.12
N LYS A 80 -9.64 16.68 15.13
CA LYS A 80 -9.51 15.65 16.17
C LYS A 80 -9.45 14.23 15.63
N ALA A 81 -10.18 13.94 14.55
CA ALA A 81 -10.33 12.58 14.05
C ALA A 81 -9.83 12.47 12.62
N TRP A 82 -9.03 11.43 12.36
CA TRP A 82 -8.67 11.04 11.00
C TRP A 82 -9.75 10.10 10.47
N ILE A 83 -10.38 10.48 9.36
CA ILE A 83 -11.39 9.66 8.68
C ILE A 83 -10.87 9.27 7.29
N PRO A 84 -11.14 8.04 6.81
CA PRO A 84 -10.85 7.68 5.42
C PRO A 84 -11.61 8.61 4.46
N ALA A 85 -10.90 9.16 3.48
CA ALA A 85 -11.48 9.99 2.43
C ALA A 85 -11.33 9.37 1.03
N TYR A 86 -10.21 8.67 0.81
CA TYR A 86 -9.95 7.87 -0.39
C TYR A 86 -9.17 6.62 -0.01
N ASP A 87 -9.35 5.53 -0.74
CA ASP A 87 -8.60 4.29 -0.59
C ASP A 87 -8.04 3.77 -1.92
N ASP A 88 -7.49 2.57 -1.93
CA ASP A 88 -6.82 1.98 -3.11
C ASP A 88 -7.78 1.38 -4.15
N ASP A 89 -9.10 1.51 -3.96
CA ASP A 89 -10.11 1.30 -5.00
C ASP A 89 -10.46 2.58 -5.78
N ASP A 90 -10.08 3.75 -5.26
CA ASP A 90 -10.24 5.02 -5.93
C ASP A 90 -9.20 5.22 -7.03
N PHE A 91 -9.63 5.61 -8.24
CA PHE A 91 -8.74 5.91 -9.37
C PHE A 91 -7.65 6.97 -9.09
N CYS A 92 -7.88 7.80 -8.07
CA CYS A 92 -6.97 8.88 -7.70
C CYS A 92 -5.83 8.45 -6.77
N LEU A 93 -5.90 7.25 -6.18
CA LEU A 93 -4.89 6.72 -5.29
C LEU A 93 -4.19 5.52 -5.95
N ARG A 94 -2.86 5.48 -5.88
CA ARG A 94 -2.07 4.36 -6.40
C ARG A 94 -1.16 3.82 -5.33
N PHE A 95 -1.25 2.51 -5.11
CA PHE A 95 -0.28 1.73 -4.38
C PHE A 95 0.76 1.15 -5.34
N ILE A 96 2.02 1.52 -5.18
CA ILE A 96 3.13 1.07 -6.03
C ILE A 96 4.16 0.35 -5.16
N TRP A 97 4.20 -0.97 -5.27
CA TRP A 97 5.22 -1.77 -4.61
C TRP A 97 6.48 -1.90 -5.45
N SER A 98 7.65 -1.73 -4.83
CA SER A 98 8.94 -1.90 -5.50
C SER A 98 10.02 -2.48 -4.58
N ARG A 99 11.03 -3.09 -5.19
CA ARG A 99 12.26 -3.55 -4.51
C ARG A 99 13.47 -3.18 -5.37
N PRO A 100 14.63 -2.91 -4.76
CA PRO A 100 15.81 -2.47 -5.50
C PRO A 100 16.35 -3.55 -6.45
N VAL A 101 16.19 -4.83 -6.10
CA VAL A 101 16.56 -5.98 -6.94
C VAL A 101 15.60 -7.16 -6.71
N LYS A 102 15.48 -8.08 -7.67
CA LYS A 102 14.46 -9.15 -7.73
C LYS A 102 14.35 -10.02 -6.47
N LEU A 103 15.44 -10.23 -5.73
CA LEU A 103 15.46 -11.07 -4.52
C LEU A 103 15.81 -10.27 -3.25
N SER A 104 15.69 -8.94 -3.29
CA SER A 104 15.89 -8.15 -2.08
C SER A 104 14.80 -8.47 -1.05
N PRO A 105 15.15 -8.69 0.23
CA PRO A 105 14.17 -8.75 1.31
C PRO A 105 13.65 -7.35 1.68
N ARG A 106 14.30 -6.29 1.20
CA ARG A 106 13.88 -4.91 1.42
C ARG A 106 12.99 -4.44 0.29
N SER A 107 11.86 -3.83 0.65
CA SER A 107 10.92 -3.30 -0.32
C SER A 107 10.30 -1.99 0.16
N HIS A 108 9.64 -1.31 -0.76
CA HIS A 108 9.00 -0.03 -0.52
C HIS A 108 7.59 -0.03 -1.08
N ALA A 109 6.71 0.73 -0.44
CA ALA A 109 5.41 1.11 -0.97
C ALA A 109 5.43 2.61 -1.22
N THR A 110 5.32 3.01 -2.49
CA THR A 110 5.08 4.41 -2.86
C THR A 110 3.59 4.58 -3.07
N ILE A 111 2.99 5.46 -2.29
CA ILE A 111 1.59 5.84 -2.40
C ILE A 111 1.52 7.17 -3.13
N GLU A 112 0.80 7.19 -4.23
CA GLU A 112 0.57 8.40 -5.02
C GLU A 112 -0.90 8.77 -5.00
N TRP A 113 -1.20 9.98 -4.53
CA TRP A 113 -2.53 10.55 -4.55
C TRP A 113 -2.60 11.74 -5.50
N ARG A 114 -3.35 11.59 -6.59
CA ARG A 114 -3.69 12.68 -7.51
C ARG A 114 -4.90 13.42 -6.96
N VAL A 115 -4.68 14.59 -6.37
CA VAL A 115 -5.73 15.34 -5.66
C VAL A 115 -6.95 15.57 -6.59
N PRO A 116 -8.14 15.01 -6.27
CA PRO A 116 -9.32 15.13 -7.13
C PRO A 116 -9.82 16.56 -7.26
N THR A 117 -10.52 16.86 -8.35
CA THR A 117 -11.17 18.17 -8.53
C THR A 117 -12.29 18.41 -7.51
N SER A 118 -12.95 17.34 -7.06
CA SER A 118 -14.00 17.35 -6.04
C SER A 118 -13.48 17.40 -4.59
N VAL A 119 -12.17 17.44 -4.38
CA VAL A 119 -11.59 17.41 -3.03
C VAL A 119 -12.11 18.56 -2.17
N VAL A 120 -12.40 18.24 -0.91
CA VAL A 120 -12.72 19.23 0.12
C VAL A 120 -11.41 19.82 0.65
N PRO A 121 -11.26 21.15 0.72
CA PRO A 121 -10.08 21.74 1.33
C PRO A 121 -9.91 21.34 2.80
N GLY A 122 -8.67 21.12 3.23
CA GLY A 122 -8.35 20.85 4.64
C GLY A 122 -7.04 20.09 4.81
N VAL A 123 -6.92 19.40 5.95
CA VAL A 123 -5.68 18.71 6.34
C VAL A 123 -5.82 17.22 6.09
N TYR A 124 -4.85 16.67 5.38
CA TYR A 124 -4.81 15.27 4.97
C TYR A 124 -3.53 14.59 5.44
N ARG A 125 -3.54 13.26 5.48
CA ARG A 125 -2.32 12.44 5.56
C ARG A 125 -2.50 11.17 4.73
N ILE A 126 -1.38 10.58 4.33
CA ILE A 126 -1.38 9.25 3.72
C ILE A 126 -1.12 8.22 4.82
N ARG A 127 -1.94 7.17 4.85
CA ARG A 127 -1.76 6.01 5.72
C ARG A 127 -1.51 4.77 4.85
N HIS A 128 -0.54 3.95 5.23
CA HIS A 128 -0.18 2.73 4.51
C HIS A 128 -0.35 1.53 5.44
N PHE A 129 -0.85 0.42 4.91
CA PHE A 129 -1.00 -0.85 5.60
C PHE A 129 -0.27 -1.95 4.84
N GLY A 130 0.27 -2.93 5.57
CA GLY A 130 0.93 -4.07 4.96
C GLY A 130 1.09 -5.23 5.93
N ALA A 131 1.58 -6.34 5.40
CA ALA A 131 1.86 -7.55 6.15
C ALA A 131 3.30 -8.00 5.84
N ALA A 132 4.14 -8.06 6.86
CA ALA A 132 5.54 -8.45 6.75
C ALA A 132 5.75 -9.88 7.20
N LYS A 133 6.51 -10.66 6.42
CA LYS A 133 6.89 -12.02 6.79
C LYS A 133 8.26 -12.00 7.48
N SER A 134 8.30 -12.39 8.75
CA SER A 134 9.56 -12.45 9.49
C SER A 134 10.44 -13.64 9.08
N LEU A 135 11.65 -13.69 9.60
CA LEU A 135 12.58 -14.81 9.43
C LEU A 135 12.01 -16.16 9.90
N PHE A 136 11.12 -16.14 10.89
CA PHE A 136 10.45 -17.35 11.40
C PHE A 136 9.17 -17.72 10.62
N GLY A 137 8.86 -16.98 9.56
CA GLY A 137 7.76 -17.26 8.66
C GLY A 137 6.39 -16.76 9.12
N ASN A 138 6.27 -16.18 10.32
CA ASN A 138 5.04 -15.52 10.76
C ASN A 138 4.81 -14.22 9.98
N ILE A 139 3.54 -13.95 9.69
CA ILE A 139 3.10 -12.71 9.05
C ILE A 139 2.61 -11.77 10.14
N GLN A 140 3.06 -10.52 10.10
CA GLN A 140 2.67 -9.47 11.03
C GLN A 140 2.19 -8.24 10.26
N HIS A 141 0.97 -7.80 10.55
CA HIS A 141 0.43 -6.58 9.99
C HIS A 141 1.10 -5.35 10.62
N PHE A 142 1.28 -4.31 9.81
CA PHE A 142 1.80 -3.02 10.22
C PHE A 142 1.01 -1.90 9.56
N ALA A 143 1.14 -0.70 10.12
CA ALA A 143 0.63 0.52 9.52
C ALA A 143 1.63 1.66 9.70
N GLY A 144 1.68 2.55 8.71
CA GLY A 144 2.50 3.76 8.69
C GLY A 144 1.65 4.98 8.37
N SER A 145 2.10 6.18 8.75
CA SER A 145 1.44 7.43 8.36
C SER A 145 2.46 8.48 7.98
N SER A 146 2.17 9.23 6.92
CA SER A 146 2.97 10.38 6.50
C SER A 146 2.84 11.55 7.48
N THR A 147 3.70 12.56 7.32
CA THR A 147 3.40 13.89 7.87
C THR A 147 2.09 14.42 7.26
N ALA A 148 1.33 15.17 8.06
CA ALA A 148 0.10 15.82 7.62
C ALA A 148 0.38 17.01 6.69
N PHE A 149 -0.50 17.27 5.74
CA PHE A 149 -0.34 18.31 4.72
C PHE A 149 -1.68 18.99 4.38
N VAL A 150 -1.61 20.20 3.85
CA VAL A 150 -2.80 20.99 3.52
C VAL A 150 -3.17 20.81 2.05
N VAL A 151 -4.47 20.73 1.77
CA VAL A 151 -5.06 20.83 0.43
C VAL A 151 -5.97 22.06 0.39
N ALA A 152 -5.78 22.95 -0.58
CA ALA A 152 -6.53 24.20 -0.77
C ALA A 152 -7.38 24.22 -2.06
#